data_AF-A0A2A2F5I8-F1
#
_entry.id   AF-A0A2A2F5I8-F1
#
_cell.length_a   1.000
_cell.length_b   1.000
_cell.length_c   1.000
_cell.angle_alpha   90.00
_cell.angle_beta   90.00
_cell.angle_gamma   90.00
#
_symmetry.space_group_name_H-M   'P 1'
#
loop_
_entity.id
_entity.type
_entity.pdbx_description
1 polymer ?
#
loop_
_entity_poly.entity_id
_entity_poly.type
_entity_poly.pdbx_seq_one_letter_code
_entity_poly.pdbx_strand_id
1 'polypeptide(L)'
;MLEIVMALGGGVIGWALKHYWDSKHYQLAVRQNVENWTVRVQEWSEEAISCLNRAHHVLNWTKDDPYSVEQRELREELALELSTLVEQGRLYFPNENRSAYGHGRQSARKGYRSAVLDPLVAAGQLLHDGSQLGFDLPDPKEKYGRNKYAKAIRLYSNAFLSFIEIILSVREGNRRRIDLVRKAGAETEAMQLDRLLFPSDEVPPPGHRYWLGCEMEPKSPSVEEVLGGQWQ
;
A
#
# COMPACT_ATOMS: atom_id res chain seq x y z
N MET A 1 -27.07 10.14 58.29
CA MET A 1 -27.70 10.33 56.95
C MET A 1 -26.81 11.15 56.03
N LEU A 2 -26.44 12.39 56.38
CA LEU A 2 -25.59 13.26 55.55
C LEU A 2 -24.24 12.63 55.15
N GLU A 3 -23.54 12.00 56.10
CA GLU A 3 -22.24 11.36 55.86
C GLU A 3 -22.30 10.22 54.84
N ILE A 4 -23.38 9.42 54.89
CA ILE A 4 -23.60 8.30 53.95
C ILE A 4 -23.85 8.85 52.53
N VAL A 5 -24.63 9.93 52.40
CA VAL A 5 -24.89 10.57 51.11
C VAL A 5 -23.61 11.15 50.50
N MET A 6 -22.76 11.77 51.31
CA MET A 6 -21.46 12.31 50.86
C MET A 6 -20.50 11.19 50.40
N ALA A 7 -20.44 10.08 51.14
CA ALA A 7 -19.62 8.93 50.77
C ALA A 7 -20.09 8.29 49.45
N LEU A 8 -21.40 8.11 49.28
CA LEU A 8 -21.98 7.58 48.05
C LEU A 8 -21.76 8.53 46.86
N GLY A 9 -21.94 9.84 47.07
CA GLY A 9 -21.68 10.87 46.05
C GLY A 9 -20.22 10.89 45.60
N GLY A 10 -19.28 10.82 46.55
CA GLY A 10 -17.84 10.73 46.26
C GLY A 10 -17.48 9.46 45.49
N GLY A 11 -18.10 8.32 45.84
CA GLY A 11 -17.93 7.05 45.12
C GLY A 11 -18.39 7.13 43.66
N VAL A 12 -19.56 7.71 43.40
CA VAL A 12 -20.11 7.87 42.04
C VAL A 12 -19.24 8.83 41.21
N ILE A 13 -18.84 9.97 41.78
CA ILE A 13 -17.98 10.94 41.09
C ILE A 13 -16.60 10.33 40.80
N GLY A 14 -15.99 9.64 41.76
CA GLY A 14 -14.71 8.97 41.57
C GLY A 14 -14.77 7.87 40.51
N TRP A 15 -15.83 7.06 40.53
CA TRP A 15 -16.09 6.06 39.50
C TRP A 15 -16.24 6.69 38.10
N ALA A 16 -17.03 7.77 37.98
CA ALA A 16 -17.25 8.45 36.71
C ALA A 16 -15.95 9.09 36.17
N LEU A 17 -15.18 9.75 37.03
CA LEU A 17 -13.87 10.32 36.66
C LEU A 17 -12.90 9.23 36.21
N LYS A 18 -12.79 8.12 36.97
CA LYS A 18 -11.95 6.99 36.58
C LYS A 18 -12.33 6.45 35.21
N HIS A 19 -13.62 6.18 34.96
CA HIS A 19 -14.08 5.71 33.66
C HIS A 19 -13.82 6.70 32.53
N TYR A 20 -13.98 8.01 32.78
CA TYR A 20 -13.64 9.04 31.80
C TYR A 20 -12.14 9.02 31.45
N TRP A 21 -11.26 8.96 32.44
CA TRP A 21 -9.81 8.89 32.24
C TRP A 21 -9.39 7.57 31.57
N ASP A 22 -9.91 6.43 32.02
CA ASP A 22 -9.65 5.12 31.42
C ASP A 22 -10.05 5.09 29.94
N SER A 23 -11.20 5.68 29.60
CA SER A 23 -11.63 5.80 28.20
C SER A 23 -10.67 6.67 27.38
N LYS A 24 -10.15 7.76 27.93
CA LYS A 24 -9.19 8.64 27.24
C LYS A 24 -7.83 7.96 27.07
N HIS A 25 -7.34 7.28 28.09
CA HIS A 25 -6.10 6.50 28.02
C HIS A 25 -6.21 5.36 27.01
N TYR A 26 -7.34 4.65 26.98
CA TYR A 26 -7.59 3.61 25.99
C TYR A 26 -7.55 4.17 24.56
N GLN A 27 -8.24 5.29 24.31
CA GLN A 27 -8.21 5.95 23.00
C GLN A 27 -6.81 6.37 22.58
N LEU A 28 -6.01 6.91 23.51
CA LEU A 28 -4.63 7.29 23.24
C LEU A 28 -3.75 6.07 22.92
N ALA A 29 -3.88 5.00 23.70
CA ALA A 29 -3.14 3.76 23.49
C ALA A 29 -3.47 3.10 22.14
N VAL A 30 -4.75 3.08 21.75
CA VAL A 30 -5.18 2.58 20.44
C VAL A 30 -4.57 3.42 19.31
N ARG A 31 -4.61 4.77 19.42
CA ARG A 31 -4.00 5.66 18.43
C ARG A 31 -2.50 5.41 18.29
N GLN A 32 -1.79 5.35 19.41
CA GLN A 32 -0.36 5.08 19.41
C GLN A 32 -0.02 3.71 18.79
N ASN A 33 -0.84 2.68 19.06
CA ASN A 33 -0.65 1.36 18.44
C ASN A 33 -0.84 1.42 16.91
N VAL A 34 -1.90 2.10 16.44
CA VAL A 34 -2.13 2.29 15.00
C VAL A 34 -0.98 3.07 14.36
N GLU A 35 -0.52 4.17 14.97
CA GLU A 35 0.61 4.96 14.47
C GLU A 35 1.89 4.11 14.39
N ASN A 36 2.20 3.36 15.43
CA ASN A 36 3.37 2.47 15.45
C ASN A 36 3.26 1.38 14.38
N TRP A 37 2.08 0.80 14.18
CA TRP A 37 1.84 -0.18 13.13
C TRP A 37 2.05 0.44 11.74
N THR A 38 1.51 1.64 11.50
CA THR A 38 1.67 2.37 10.23
C THR A 38 3.13 2.66 9.92
N VAL A 39 3.90 3.14 10.90
CA VAL A 39 5.35 3.40 10.74
C VAL A 39 6.08 2.12 10.34
N ARG A 40 5.81 1.00 11.02
CA ARG A 40 6.44 -0.29 10.70
C ARG A 40 6.08 -0.82 9.33
N VAL A 41 4.83 -0.67 8.91
CA VAL A 41 4.40 -1.04 7.55
C VAL A 41 5.08 -0.14 6.51
N GLN A 42 5.25 1.15 6.81
CA GLN A 42 5.98 2.06 5.94
C GLN A 42 7.44 1.63 5.79
N GLU A 43 8.18 1.43 6.89
CA GLU A 43 9.58 0.97 6.87
C GLU A 43 9.75 -0.33 6.08
N TRP A 44 8.90 -1.33 6.35
CA TRP A 44 8.90 -2.59 5.59
C TRP A 44 8.62 -2.38 4.10
N SER A 45 7.70 -1.47 3.75
CA SER A 45 7.38 -1.19 2.36
C SER A 45 8.53 -0.50 1.63
N GLU A 46 9.28 0.38 2.31
CA GLU A 46 10.46 1.05 1.76
C GLU A 46 11.57 0.04 1.43
N GLU A 47 11.80 -0.94 2.31
CA GLU A 47 12.72 -2.05 2.05
C GLU A 47 12.29 -2.89 0.84
N ALA A 48 11.00 -3.23 0.76
CA ALA A 48 10.45 -3.97 -0.37
C ALA A 48 10.57 -3.20 -1.70
N ILE A 49 10.31 -1.90 -1.70
CA ILE A 49 10.49 -1.02 -2.88
C ILE A 49 11.97 -0.97 -3.28
N SER A 50 12.87 -0.83 -2.31
CA SER A 50 14.31 -0.84 -2.56
C SER A 50 14.77 -2.14 -3.23
N CYS A 51 14.33 -3.29 -2.70
CA CYS A 51 14.65 -4.61 -3.25
C CYS A 51 14.09 -4.78 -4.67
N LEU A 52 12.84 -4.38 -4.92
CA LEU A 52 12.23 -4.41 -6.25
C LEU A 52 12.97 -3.51 -7.26
N ASN A 53 13.44 -2.34 -6.85
CA ASN A 53 14.23 -1.45 -7.71
C ASN A 53 15.60 -2.05 -8.03
N ARG A 54 16.27 -2.70 -7.06
CA ARG A 54 17.52 -3.44 -7.30
C ARG A 54 17.28 -4.59 -8.29
N ALA A 55 16.21 -5.37 -8.10
CA ALA A 55 15.81 -6.43 -9.02
C ALA A 55 15.56 -5.91 -10.44
N HIS A 56 14.86 -4.78 -10.57
CA HIS A 56 14.64 -4.13 -11.86
C HIS A 56 15.97 -3.76 -12.51
N HIS A 57 16.87 -3.13 -11.76
CA HIS A 57 18.16 -2.70 -12.26
C HIS A 57 19.01 -3.87 -12.78
N VAL A 58 19.10 -4.94 -12.00
CA VAL A 58 19.85 -6.16 -12.37
C VAL A 58 19.32 -6.75 -13.67
N LEU A 59 18.00 -6.90 -13.79
CA LEU A 59 17.40 -7.45 -15.00
C LEU A 59 17.50 -6.47 -16.18
N ASN A 60 17.48 -5.16 -15.95
CA ASN A 60 17.48 -4.15 -17.03
C ASN A 60 18.88 -3.88 -17.60
N TRP A 61 19.95 -4.17 -16.86
CA TRP A 61 21.32 -3.91 -17.29
C TRP A 61 21.77 -4.85 -18.42
N THR A 62 21.29 -6.09 -18.42
CA THR A 62 21.71 -7.16 -19.33
C THR A 62 21.00 -7.04 -20.68
N LYS A 63 21.76 -6.78 -21.74
CA LYS A 63 21.25 -6.65 -23.12
C LYS A 63 20.86 -7.99 -23.73
N ASP A 64 21.64 -9.04 -23.49
CA ASP A 64 21.57 -10.27 -24.30
C ASP A 64 20.92 -11.44 -23.55
N ASP A 65 21.26 -11.67 -22.28
CA ASP A 65 20.63 -12.71 -21.45
C ASP A 65 20.53 -12.27 -19.98
N PRO A 66 19.34 -11.88 -19.48
CA PRO A 66 19.14 -11.53 -18.08
C PRO A 66 19.26 -12.75 -17.13
N TYR A 67 19.36 -13.97 -17.68
CA TYR A 67 19.57 -15.22 -16.93
C TYR A 67 21.00 -15.75 -16.98
N SER A 68 21.97 -14.93 -17.42
CA SER A 68 23.37 -15.31 -17.47
C SER A 68 23.89 -15.83 -16.11
N VAL A 69 24.91 -16.70 -16.18
CA VAL A 69 25.51 -17.35 -15.00
C VAL A 69 26.11 -16.31 -14.06
N GLU A 70 26.70 -15.25 -14.60
CA GLU A 70 27.35 -14.17 -13.86
C GLU A 70 26.36 -13.39 -12.99
N GLN A 71 25.08 -13.33 -13.39
CA GLN A 71 24.03 -12.64 -12.66
C GLN A 71 23.23 -13.55 -11.74
N ARG A 72 23.45 -14.87 -11.81
CA ARG A 72 22.67 -15.85 -11.08
C ARG A 72 22.72 -15.63 -9.58
N GLU A 73 23.92 -15.46 -9.01
CA GLU A 73 24.10 -15.27 -7.58
C GLU A 73 23.34 -14.03 -7.06
N LEU A 74 23.43 -12.91 -7.79
CA LEU A 74 22.74 -11.67 -7.43
C LEU A 74 21.22 -11.81 -7.55
N ARG A 75 20.71 -12.52 -8.56
CA ARG A 75 19.27 -12.80 -8.68
C ARG A 75 18.79 -13.69 -7.55
N GLU A 76 19.55 -14.73 -7.20
CA GLU A 76 19.23 -15.62 -6.09
C GLU A 76 19.24 -14.88 -4.75
N GLU A 77 20.21 -13.98 -4.51
CA GLU A 77 20.25 -13.11 -3.34
C GLU A 77 18.98 -12.24 -3.24
N LEU A 78 18.62 -11.55 -4.32
CA LEU A 78 17.43 -10.70 -4.35
C LEU A 78 16.13 -11.51 -4.22
N ALA A 79 16.08 -12.72 -4.77
CA ALA A 79 14.93 -13.62 -4.61
C ALA A 79 14.77 -14.06 -3.14
N LEU A 80 15.88 -14.34 -2.44
CA LEU A 80 15.88 -14.66 -1.01
C LEU A 80 15.48 -13.44 -0.16
N GLU A 81 15.95 -12.25 -0.52
CA GLU A 81 15.57 -11.00 0.14
C GLU A 81 14.06 -10.72 0.01
N LEU A 82 13.51 -10.83 -1.20
CA LEU A 82 12.06 -10.74 -1.43
C LEU A 82 11.28 -11.81 -0.66
N SER A 83 11.78 -13.05 -0.61
CA SER A 83 11.15 -14.11 0.19
C SER A 83 11.13 -13.76 1.68
N THR A 84 12.19 -13.13 2.18
CA THR A 84 12.26 -12.67 3.58
C THR A 84 11.25 -11.55 3.84
N LEU A 85 11.19 -10.56 2.95
CA LEU A 85 10.22 -9.47 3.01
C LEU A 85 8.78 -9.96 2.95
N VAL A 86 8.50 -11.01 2.19
CA VAL A 86 7.16 -11.64 2.15
C VAL A 86 6.80 -12.25 3.50
N GLU A 87 7.71 -12.98 4.14
CA GLU A 87 7.44 -13.58 5.44
C GLU A 87 7.30 -12.53 6.55
N GLN A 88 8.10 -11.44 6.52
CA GLN A 88 7.90 -10.27 7.37
C GLN A 88 6.54 -9.61 7.12
N GLY A 89 6.17 -9.44 5.86
CA GLY A 89 4.89 -8.88 5.43
C GLY A 89 3.69 -9.64 5.99
N ARG A 90 3.77 -10.96 6.15
CA ARG A 90 2.70 -11.78 6.75
C ARG A 90 2.42 -11.45 8.22
N LEU A 91 3.35 -10.80 8.93
CA LEU A 91 3.12 -10.32 10.29
C LEU A 91 2.16 -9.13 10.31
N TYR A 92 2.19 -8.31 9.26
CA TYR A 92 1.30 -7.16 9.09
C TYR A 92 0.02 -7.54 8.33
N PHE A 93 0.13 -8.45 7.37
CA PHE A 93 -0.94 -8.88 6.46
C PHE A 93 -1.20 -10.39 6.62
N PRO A 94 -1.91 -10.79 7.69
CA PRO A 94 -2.18 -12.19 7.97
C PRO A 94 -2.99 -12.84 6.85
N ASN A 95 -2.74 -14.13 6.61
CA ASN A 95 -3.53 -14.90 5.64
C ASN A 95 -5.02 -14.91 5.99
N GLU A 96 -5.85 -14.83 4.96
CA GLU A 96 -7.31 -14.86 5.01
C GLU A 96 -7.85 -16.29 4.88
N ASN A 97 -9.09 -16.54 5.32
CA ASN A 97 -9.76 -17.85 5.21
C ASN A 97 -8.93 -19.04 5.74
N ARG A 98 -8.25 -18.86 6.87
CA ARG A 98 -7.39 -19.88 7.51
C ARG A 98 -8.12 -21.18 7.88
N SER A 99 -9.44 -21.10 8.08
CA SER A 99 -10.31 -22.25 8.37
C SER A 99 -10.72 -23.04 7.13
N ALA A 100 -10.64 -22.45 5.93
CA ALA A 100 -11.12 -23.10 4.70
C ALA A 100 -9.99 -23.79 3.93
N TYR A 101 -8.78 -23.24 3.96
CA TYR A 101 -7.68 -23.67 3.10
C TYR A 101 -6.38 -23.99 3.86
N GLY A 102 -5.65 -25.00 3.39
CA GLY A 102 -4.31 -25.33 3.92
C GLY A 102 -4.30 -26.08 5.25
N HIS A 103 -5.28 -26.94 5.54
CA HIS A 103 -5.38 -27.69 6.80
C HIS A 103 -4.10 -28.45 7.20
N GLY A 104 -3.35 -28.99 6.21
CA GLY A 104 -2.07 -29.68 6.43
C GLY A 104 -0.84 -28.78 6.45
N ARG A 105 -0.99 -27.46 6.32
CA ARG A 105 0.12 -26.49 6.39
C ARG A 105 0.32 -26.02 7.84
N GLN A 106 1.51 -25.52 8.13
CA GLN A 106 1.81 -24.83 9.40
C GLN A 106 0.80 -23.71 9.64
N SER A 107 0.45 -23.45 10.91
CA SER A 107 -0.58 -22.47 11.30
C SER A 107 -0.40 -21.10 10.63
N ALA A 108 0.84 -20.60 10.55
CA ALA A 108 1.18 -19.34 9.91
C ALA A 108 0.98 -19.33 8.37
N ARG A 109 0.90 -20.50 7.74
CA ARG A 109 0.78 -20.70 6.29
C ARG A 109 -0.57 -21.28 5.86
N LYS A 110 -1.55 -21.35 6.78
CA LYS A 110 -2.94 -21.69 6.47
C LYS A 110 -3.63 -20.51 5.81
N GLY A 111 -4.65 -20.78 5.00
CA GLY A 111 -5.41 -19.74 4.29
C GLY A 111 -4.72 -19.19 3.05
N TYR A 112 -5.36 -18.19 2.44
CA TYR A 112 -4.85 -17.46 1.29
C TYR A 112 -3.95 -16.32 1.73
N ARG A 113 -2.84 -16.13 1.02
CA ARG A 113 -1.94 -14.99 1.25
C ARG A 113 -2.67 -13.70 0.90
N SER A 114 -2.41 -12.64 1.67
CA SER A 114 -2.93 -11.31 1.34
C SER A 114 -2.40 -10.84 -0.01
N ALA A 115 -3.28 -10.25 -0.82
CA ALA A 115 -2.97 -9.81 -2.19
C ALA A 115 -1.82 -8.78 -2.26
N VAL A 116 -1.61 -7.99 -1.20
CA VAL A 116 -0.48 -7.04 -1.12
C VAL A 116 0.89 -7.72 -1.26
N LEU A 117 0.99 -9.00 -0.89
CA LEU A 117 2.24 -9.75 -0.95
C LEU A 117 2.46 -10.46 -2.29
N ASP A 118 1.45 -10.53 -3.16
CA ASP A 118 1.54 -11.25 -4.42
C ASP A 118 2.57 -10.65 -5.40
N PRO A 119 2.68 -9.32 -5.55
CA PRO A 119 3.70 -8.74 -6.43
C PRO A 119 5.14 -9.08 -5.99
N LEU A 120 5.40 -9.12 -4.67
CA LEU A 120 6.72 -9.48 -4.15
C LEU A 120 7.05 -10.95 -4.43
N VAL A 121 6.06 -11.82 -4.31
CA VAL A 121 6.23 -13.25 -4.60
C VAL A 121 6.43 -13.48 -6.09
N ALA A 122 5.66 -12.78 -6.93
CA ALA A 122 5.81 -12.82 -8.38
C ALA A 122 7.23 -12.38 -8.79
N ALA A 123 7.74 -11.31 -8.18
CA ALA A 123 9.09 -10.83 -8.41
C ALA A 123 10.16 -11.85 -7.95
N GLY A 124 9.99 -12.45 -6.77
CA GLY A 124 10.92 -13.46 -6.27
C GLY A 124 10.96 -14.72 -7.14
N GLN A 125 9.81 -15.20 -7.61
CA GLN A 125 9.71 -16.32 -8.55
C GLN A 125 10.41 -15.99 -9.88
N LEU A 126 10.08 -14.82 -10.45
CA LEU A 126 10.72 -14.34 -11.68
C LEU A 126 12.26 -14.35 -11.54
N LEU A 127 12.80 -13.81 -10.46
CA LEU A 127 14.25 -13.77 -10.23
C LEU A 127 14.86 -15.18 -10.09
N HIS A 128 14.15 -16.11 -9.45
CA HIS A 128 14.63 -17.45 -9.16
C HIS A 128 14.71 -18.34 -10.41
N ASP A 129 13.62 -18.44 -11.17
CA ASP A 129 13.49 -19.43 -12.26
C ASP A 129 13.08 -18.83 -13.61
N GLY A 130 12.87 -17.52 -13.68
CA GLY A 130 12.41 -16.85 -14.90
C GLY A 130 10.95 -17.07 -15.25
N SER A 131 10.17 -17.68 -14.36
CA SER A 131 8.73 -17.81 -14.53
C SER A 131 8.06 -16.45 -14.42
N GLN A 132 7.32 -16.08 -15.47
CA GLN A 132 6.38 -14.98 -15.41
C GLN A 132 5.05 -15.54 -14.93
N LEU A 133 4.52 -15.02 -13.82
CA LEU A 133 3.12 -15.26 -13.52
C LEU A 133 2.29 -14.56 -14.59
N GLY A 134 1.34 -15.29 -15.18
CA GLY A 134 0.46 -14.82 -16.24
C GLY A 134 -0.47 -13.73 -15.74
N PHE A 135 0.06 -12.53 -15.60
CA PHE A 135 -0.76 -11.33 -15.63
C PHE A 135 -0.94 -10.99 -17.10
N ASP A 136 -2.19 -10.79 -17.53
CA ASP A 136 -2.48 -10.17 -18.83
C ASP A 136 -2.00 -8.72 -18.75
N LEU A 137 -0.73 -8.54 -19.09
CA LEU A 137 -0.08 -7.24 -19.05
C LEU A 137 -0.44 -6.52 -20.35
N PRO A 138 -1.06 -5.31 -20.28
CA PRO A 138 -1.19 -4.47 -21.47
C PRO A 138 0.21 -4.24 -22.04
N ASP A 139 0.34 -4.34 -23.37
CA ASP A 139 1.63 -4.37 -24.07
C ASP A 139 2.59 -3.31 -23.48
N PRO A 140 3.60 -3.73 -22.71
CA PRO A 140 4.37 -2.79 -21.92
C PRO A 140 5.24 -1.98 -22.87
N LYS A 141 4.84 -0.71 -23.09
CA LYS A 141 5.61 0.32 -23.82
C LYS A 141 7.10 0.22 -23.44
N GLU A 142 8.00 0.49 -24.38
CA GLU A 142 9.48 0.38 -24.23
C GLU A 142 10.05 1.03 -22.95
N LYS A 143 9.29 1.94 -22.36
CA LYS A 143 9.60 2.73 -21.17
C LYS A 143 9.83 1.94 -19.87
N TYR A 144 9.32 0.72 -19.74
CA TYR A 144 9.39 -0.04 -18.47
C TYR A 144 10.63 -0.92 -18.31
N GLY A 145 11.47 -1.02 -19.35
CA GLY A 145 12.69 -1.80 -19.30
C GLY A 145 13.10 -2.30 -20.68
N ARG A 146 14.38 -2.65 -20.81
CA ARG A 146 14.99 -3.13 -22.06
C ARG A 146 14.55 -4.55 -22.44
N ASN A 147 14.11 -5.36 -21.47
CA ASN A 147 13.64 -6.72 -21.70
C ASN A 147 12.35 -7.01 -20.93
N LYS A 148 11.69 -8.12 -21.30
CA LYS A 148 10.40 -8.55 -20.72
C LYS A 148 10.44 -8.76 -19.20
N TYR A 149 11.57 -9.18 -18.64
CA TYR A 149 11.70 -9.46 -17.19
C TYR A 149 11.80 -8.17 -16.39
N ALA A 150 12.62 -7.21 -16.84
CA ALA A 150 12.67 -5.88 -16.25
C ALA A 150 11.30 -5.19 -16.31
N LYS A 151 10.60 -5.29 -17.46
CA LYS A 151 9.23 -4.78 -17.59
C LYS A 151 8.28 -5.43 -16.57
N ALA A 152 8.34 -6.75 -16.39
CA ALA A 152 7.53 -7.47 -15.41
C ALA A 152 7.80 -7.03 -13.96
N ILE A 153 9.07 -6.92 -13.53
CA ILE A 153 9.41 -6.40 -12.20
C ILE A 153 8.83 -5.00 -11.99
N ARG A 154 8.89 -4.14 -13.01
CA ARG A 154 8.36 -2.78 -12.90
C ARG A 154 6.84 -2.77 -12.70
N LEU A 155 6.13 -3.68 -13.37
CA LEU A 155 4.69 -3.85 -13.20
C LEU A 155 4.35 -4.38 -11.80
N TYR A 156 5.09 -5.36 -11.29
CA TYR A 156 4.93 -5.84 -9.92
C TYR A 156 5.22 -4.73 -8.90
N SER A 157 6.24 -3.91 -9.13
CA SER A 157 6.56 -2.76 -8.29
C SER A 157 5.43 -1.72 -8.26
N ASN A 158 4.85 -1.40 -9.42
CA ASN A 158 3.71 -0.49 -9.48
C ASN A 158 2.48 -1.08 -8.76
N ALA A 159 2.18 -2.36 -8.96
CA ALA A 159 1.08 -3.03 -8.26
C ALA A 159 1.27 -3.03 -6.74
N PHE A 160 2.49 -3.32 -6.27
CA PHE A 160 2.84 -3.24 -4.86
C PHE A 160 2.63 -1.84 -4.29
N LEU A 161 3.14 -0.81 -4.98
CA LEU A 161 2.97 0.58 -4.59
C LEU A 161 1.49 0.97 -4.47
N SER A 162 0.65 0.57 -5.43
CA SER A 162 -0.79 0.83 -5.38
C SER A 162 -1.46 0.20 -4.15
N PHE A 163 -1.09 -1.03 -3.77
CA PHE A 163 -1.62 -1.63 -2.55
C PHE A 163 -1.16 -0.89 -1.28
N ILE A 164 0.13 -0.55 -1.20
CA ILE A 164 0.70 0.13 -0.02
C ILE A 164 0.12 1.53 0.14
N GLU A 165 -0.09 2.27 -0.94
CA GLU A 165 -0.71 3.59 -0.91
C GLU A 165 -2.10 3.55 -0.25
N ILE A 166 -2.91 2.54 -0.63
CA ILE A 166 -4.24 2.31 -0.06
C ILE A 166 -4.13 1.94 1.42
N ILE A 167 -3.26 1.00 1.77
CA ILE A 167 -3.09 0.51 3.15
C ILE A 167 -2.63 1.63 4.09
N LEU A 168 -1.64 2.42 3.68
CA LEU A 168 -1.12 3.53 4.46
C LEU A 168 -2.04 4.75 4.45
N SER A 169 -3.14 4.71 3.65
CA SER A 169 -4.11 5.80 3.51
C SER A 169 -3.39 7.14 3.26
N VAL A 170 -2.39 7.13 2.38
CA VAL A 170 -1.48 8.28 2.15
C VAL A 170 -2.27 9.51 1.77
N ARG A 171 -3.31 9.33 0.95
CA ARG A 171 -4.20 10.39 0.48
C ARG A 171 -4.96 11.05 1.64
N GLU A 172 -5.58 10.25 2.50
CA GLU A 172 -6.30 10.72 3.69
C GLU A 172 -5.35 11.38 4.69
N GLY A 173 -4.15 10.82 4.88
CA GLY A 173 -3.11 11.40 5.72
C GLY A 173 -2.69 12.79 5.24
N ASN A 174 -2.47 12.95 3.94
CA ASN A 174 -2.14 14.24 3.32
C ASN A 174 -3.29 15.25 3.45
N ARG A 175 -4.55 14.83 3.24
CA ARG A 175 -5.72 15.70 3.47
C ARG A 175 -5.80 16.20 4.90
N ARG A 176 -5.62 15.31 5.89
CA ARG A 176 -5.61 15.69 7.32
C ARG A 176 -4.50 16.69 7.62
N ARG A 177 -3.30 16.53 7.05
CA ARG A 177 -2.19 17.48 7.22
C ARG A 177 -2.55 18.85 6.67
N ILE A 178 -3.13 18.92 5.48
CA ILE A 178 -3.58 20.18 4.87
C ILE A 178 -4.66 20.83 5.76
N ASP A 179 -5.63 20.06 6.25
CA ASP A 179 -6.68 20.59 7.15
C ASP A 179 -6.12 21.14 8.47
N LEU A 180 -5.05 20.54 9.00
CA LEU A 180 -4.37 21.06 10.19
C LEU A 180 -3.65 22.38 9.90
N VAL A 181 -3.00 22.50 8.74
CA VAL A 181 -2.35 23.76 8.31
C VAL A 181 -3.39 24.87 8.12
N ARG A 182 -4.55 24.56 7.52
CA ARG A 182 -5.69 25.50 7.42
C ARG A 182 -6.18 25.95 8.80
N LYS A 183 -6.39 25.01 9.72
CA LYS A 183 -6.83 25.31 11.10
C LYS A 183 -5.81 26.16 11.88
N ALA A 184 -4.54 26.11 11.52
CA ALA A 184 -3.50 26.96 12.10
C ALA A 184 -3.46 28.38 11.49
N GLY A 185 -4.32 28.69 10.51
CA GLY A 185 -4.41 30.00 9.86
C GLY A 185 -3.43 30.22 8.70
N ALA A 186 -2.72 29.18 8.26
CA ALA A 186 -1.74 29.23 7.18
C ALA A 186 -2.37 28.82 5.83
N GLU A 187 -3.35 29.61 5.35
CA GLU A 187 -4.16 29.24 4.18
C GLU A 187 -3.32 29.16 2.89
N THR A 188 -2.34 30.06 2.72
CA THR A 188 -1.47 30.09 1.53
C THR A 188 -0.65 28.80 1.43
N GLU A 189 -0.06 28.36 2.53
CA GLU A 189 0.74 27.14 2.63
C GLU A 189 -0.13 25.91 2.43
N ALA A 190 -1.34 25.90 3.00
CA ALA A 190 -2.30 24.82 2.78
C ALA A 190 -2.70 24.70 1.30
N MET A 191 -2.95 25.81 0.60
CA MET A 191 -3.24 25.81 -0.84
C MET A 191 -2.06 25.30 -1.67
N GLN A 192 -0.82 25.69 -1.31
CA GLN A 192 0.38 25.17 -1.99
C GLN A 192 0.55 23.66 -1.79
N LEU A 193 0.34 23.16 -0.57
CA LEU A 193 0.37 21.73 -0.26
C LEU A 193 -0.73 20.96 -0.98
N ASP A 194 -1.95 21.49 -1.00
CA ASP A 194 -3.09 20.88 -1.69
C ASP A 194 -2.81 20.72 -3.18
N ARG A 195 -2.30 21.78 -3.83
CA ARG A 195 -1.90 21.74 -5.24
C ARG A 195 -0.76 20.77 -5.53
N LEU A 196 0.20 20.63 -4.61
CA LEU A 196 1.35 19.75 -4.77
C LEU A 196 0.98 18.27 -4.59
N LEU A 197 0.17 17.96 -3.58
CA LEU A 197 -0.18 16.61 -3.17
C LEU A 197 -1.40 16.05 -3.92
N PHE A 198 -2.28 16.94 -4.39
CA PHE A 198 -3.48 16.60 -5.18
C PHE A 198 -3.53 17.46 -6.44
N PRO A 199 -2.61 17.24 -7.40
CA PRO A 199 -2.69 17.93 -8.68
C PRO A 199 -4.06 17.67 -9.31
N SER A 200 -4.73 18.74 -9.75
CA SER A 200 -6.03 18.67 -10.43
C SER A 200 -6.01 17.69 -11.61
N ASP A 201 -7.06 16.89 -11.74
CA ASP A 201 -7.25 15.95 -12.86
C ASP A 201 -7.28 16.66 -14.24
N GLU A 202 -7.46 17.99 -14.27
CA GLU A 202 -7.49 18.79 -15.50
C GLU A 202 -6.11 18.95 -16.17
N VAL A 203 -5.03 18.84 -15.40
CA VAL A 203 -3.67 18.87 -15.94
C VAL A 203 -2.94 17.67 -15.36
N PRO A 204 -2.88 16.54 -16.07
CA PRO A 204 -2.12 15.40 -15.59
C PRO A 204 -0.71 15.88 -15.24
N PRO A 205 -0.21 15.66 -14.00
CA PRO A 205 1.17 15.99 -13.67
C PRO A 205 2.08 15.36 -14.73
N PRO A 206 3.27 15.92 -15.00
CA PRO A 206 4.18 15.35 -16.00
C PRO A 206 4.40 13.84 -15.81
N GLY A 207 4.30 13.37 -14.55
CA GLY A 207 4.34 11.97 -14.14
C GLY A 207 3.12 11.10 -14.54
N HIS A 208 1.92 11.64 -14.77
CA HIS A 208 0.75 10.82 -15.14
C HIS A 208 0.91 10.15 -16.52
N ARG A 209 1.75 10.72 -17.41
CA ARG A 209 2.25 10.07 -18.65
C ARG A 209 3.17 8.86 -18.41
N TYR A 210 3.50 8.54 -17.15
CA TYR A 210 4.41 7.47 -16.76
C TYR A 210 3.71 6.34 -15.99
N TRP A 211 2.56 6.62 -15.37
CA TRP A 211 1.93 5.71 -14.40
C TRP A 211 0.96 4.71 -15.01
N LEU A 212 0.24 5.07 -16.07
CA LEU A 212 -0.67 4.17 -16.76
C LEU A 212 -0.36 4.28 -18.24
N GLY A 213 -0.07 3.15 -18.89
CA GLY A 213 0.05 3.09 -20.35
C GLY A 213 -1.19 3.58 -21.11
N CYS A 214 -2.25 3.98 -20.42
CA CYS A 214 -3.45 4.62 -20.93
C CYS A 214 -3.20 6.12 -21.25
N GLU A 215 -2.84 6.39 -22.49
CA GLU A 215 -3.51 7.51 -23.15
C GLU A 215 -4.90 6.98 -23.51
N MET A 216 -5.89 7.23 -22.64
CA MET A 216 -7.26 7.28 -23.11
C MET A 216 -7.59 8.75 -23.26
N GLU A 217 -7.82 9.18 -24.50
CA GLU A 217 -8.60 10.39 -24.75
C GLU A 217 -9.90 10.28 -23.96
N PRO A 218 -10.35 11.35 -23.30
CA PRO A 218 -11.54 11.27 -22.47
C PRO A 218 -12.76 11.16 -23.40
N LYS A 219 -13.53 10.09 -23.23
CA LYS A 219 -14.97 10.16 -23.48
C LYS A 219 -15.69 9.80 -22.19
N SER A 220 -15.91 10.84 -21.40
CA SER A 220 -17.03 10.87 -20.46
C SER A 220 -18.33 10.59 -21.25
N PRO A 221 -19.24 9.76 -20.71
CA PRO A 221 -20.51 9.47 -21.37
C PRO A 221 -21.31 10.76 -21.54
N SER A 222 -22.04 10.87 -22.65
CA SER A 222 -22.93 12.02 -22.85
C SER A 222 -24.08 11.96 -21.84
N VAL A 223 -24.51 13.12 -21.35
CA VAL A 223 -25.66 13.24 -20.43
C VAL A 223 -26.95 12.69 -21.06
N GLU A 224 -27.02 12.66 -22.39
CA GLU A 224 -28.12 12.05 -23.17
C GLU A 224 -28.17 10.53 -23.04
N GLU A 225 -27.02 9.84 -22.96
CA GLU A 225 -26.95 8.39 -22.69
C GLU A 225 -27.29 8.03 -21.23
N VAL A 226 -27.12 8.98 -20.31
CA VAL A 226 -27.34 8.74 -18.86
C VAL A 226 -28.78 9.06 -18.43
N LEU A 227 -29.50 9.95 -19.14
CA LEU A 227 -30.85 10.41 -18.72
C LEU A 227 -31.96 10.32 -19.79
N GLY A 228 -31.71 9.82 -21.00
CA GLY A 228 -32.62 9.99 -22.15
C GLY A 228 -33.41 8.78 -22.65
N GLY A 229 -33.65 7.75 -21.84
CA GLY A 229 -34.40 6.55 -22.25
C GLY A 229 -35.76 6.39 -21.58
N GLN A 230 -36.66 7.35 -21.74
CA GLN A 230 -38.05 7.24 -21.26
C GLN A 230 -39.06 7.49 -22.40
N TRP A 231 -39.88 6.47 -22.64
CA TRP A 231 -41.22 6.51 -23.26
C TRP A 231 -41.33 6.98 -24.71
N GLN A 232 -41.31 6.02 -25.64
CA GLN A 232 -42.40 5.75 -26.59
C GLN A 232 -42.35 4.29 -27.05
#